data_AF-N9VEM0-F1
#
_entry.id   AF-N9VEM0-F1
#
_cell.length_a   1.000
_cell.length_b   1.000
_cell.length_c   1.000
_cell.angle_alpha   90.00
_cell.angle_beta   90.00
_cell.angle_gamma   90.00
#
_symmetry.space_group_name_H-M   'P 1'
#
loop_
_entity.id
_entity.type
_entity.pdbx_description
1 polymer ?
#
loop_
_entity_poly.entity_id
_entity_poly.type
_entity_poly.pdbx_seq_one_letter_code
_entity_poly.pdbx_strand_id
1 'polypeptide(L)'
;MQFDKFTPYMPEHSMLFNVYGQPIKEHPVVIWYNGNDDMYYFVKARSASKKGIIRDKLPTEILIPASATNSDSLFFKDSLLDCSQIFRMRSKDFELAYGKSNYPEIDQLPFNYAMQIITEIQKNFKNDHISLMNVRITGYNDKQEPIIEPELLYASKSSFEQEEEWWQKLIRNNETETINKANAFVANYHQTKRTRVKLNPVDAGIDIAKEELMVDRIYTPIYHYMYDKELLDKGYNVVEIIDLVKKDIFNTEEFKDYKVFDADVWGSLTLPWGKRRTSLNFVEEYRINSDKLNKIQQNHFFFNVKDNELLEFKKAYENESLTEWIDKSYFSNEFKDCKKEIFASSPIEEIAAWFIKARYCVENTSIIDEELEKRNLLNQNSQEPKQQIQKRRTMRM
;
A
#
# COMPACT_ATOMS: atom_id res chain seq x y z
N MET A 1 -22.91 21.67 15.06
CA MET A 1 -22.75 20.23 15.33
C MET A 1 -22.05 20.11 16.67
N GLN A 2 -22.68 19.45 17.63
CA GLN A 2 -22.08 19.13 18.91
C GLN A 2 -21.36 17.80 18.69
N PHE A 3 -20.02 17.81 18.69
CA PHE A 3 -19.25 16.58 18.59
C PHE A 3 -19.47 15.79 19.88
N ASP A 4 -20.07 14.60 19.77
CA ASP A 4 -20.12 13.68 20.90
C ASP A 4 -18.68 13.45 21.38
N LYS A 5 -18.42 13.71 22.65
CA LYS A 5 -17.12 13.39 23.27
C LYS A 5 -16.88 11.90 23.09
N PHE A 6 -15.92 11.56 22.24
CA PHE A 6 -15.49 10.19 22.03
C PHE A 6 -15.01 9.59 23.36
N THR A 7 -15.50 8.40 23.69
CA THR A 7 -15.15 7.71 24.93
C THR A 7 -13.89 6.86 24.68
N PRO A 8 -12.88 6.92 25.56
CA PRO A 8 -11.71 6.05 25.52
C PRO A 8 -12.05 4.61 25.18
N TYR A 9 -11.28 4.00 24.28
CA TYR A 9 -11.38 2.56 24.05
C TYR A 9 -11.12 1.80 25.36
N MET A 10 -12.16 1.13 25.83
CA MET A 10 -12.12 0.18 26.93
C MET A 10 -12.60 -1.14 26.35
N PRO A 11 -11.71 -2.10 26.04
CA PRO A 11 -12.16 -3.37 25.50
C PRO A 11 -13.12 -4.03 26.50
N GLU A 12 -14.24 -4.57 25.99
CA GLU A 12 -15.21 -5.30 26.82
C GLU A 12 -14.52 -6.44 27.59
N HIS A 13 -13.53 -7.07 26.95
CA HIS A 13 -12.61 -8.02 27.58
C HIS A 13 -11.15 -7.62 27.33
N SER A 14 -10.40 -7.25 28.38
CA SER A 14 -8.95 -6.97 28.31
C SER A 14 -8.07 -8.23 28.42
N MET A 15 -8.62 -9.40 28.08
CA MET A 15 -7.94 -10.68 28.28
C MET A 15 -7.14 -11.06 27.02
N LEU A 16 -5.82 -10.92 27.13
CA LEU A 16 -4.85 -11.54 26.24
C LEU A 16 -4.12 -12.66 26.99
N PHE A 17 -3.12 -13.29 26.36
CA PHE A 17 -2.39 -14.39 26.96
C PHE A 17 -0.89 -14.23 26.78
N ASN A 18 -0.09 -14.63 27.76
CA ASN A 18 1.36 -14.79 27.58
C ASN A 18 1.68 -16.07 26.79
N VAL A 19 2.94 -16.29 26.43
CA VAL A 19 3.38 -17.48 25.66
C VAL A 19 3.07 -18.83 26.33
N TYR A 20 2.79 -18.83 27.64
CA TYR A 20 2.37 -20.00 28.42
C TYR A 20 0.85 -20.20 28.46
N GLY A 21 0.09 -19.44 27.65
CA GLY A 21 -1.36 -19.50 27.58
C GLY A 21 -2.07 -18.96 28.82
N GLN A 22 -1.38 -18.20 29.67
CA GLN A 22 -1.97 -17.62 30.88
C GLN A 22 -2.56 -16.24 30.61
N PRO A 23 -3.76 -15.94 31.11
CA PRO A 23 -4.39 -14.64 30.96
C PRO A 23 -3.53 -13.48 31.48
N ILE A 24 -3.42 -12.41 30.69
CA ILE A 24 -2.77 -11.15 31.04
C ILE A 24 -3.73 -9.98 30.79
N LYS A 25 -3.53 -8.90 31.55
CA LYS A 25 -4.33 -7.66 31.47
C LYS A 25 -3.62 -6.64 30.61
N GLU A 26 -3.64 -6.87 29.31
CA GLU A 26 -3.00 -6.02 28.31
C GLU A 26 -4.01 -5.72 27.19
N HIS A 27 -3.71 -4.71 26.38
CA HIS A 27 -4.65 -4.20 25.39
C HIS A 27 -4.24 -4.67 23.99
N PRO A 28 -5.19 -5.18 23.18
CA PRO A 28 -4.89 -5.55 21.80
C PRO A 28 -4.66 -4.29 20.95
N VAL A 29 -3.70 -4.39 20.02
CA VAL A 29 -3.41 -3.36 19.02
C VAL A 29 -3.26 -4.05 17.66
N VAL A 30 -4.20 -3.79 16.77
CA VAL A 30 -4.26 -4.36 15.43
C VAL A 30 -3.15 -3.77 14.57
N ILE A 31 -2.37 -4.67 13.97
CA ILE A 31 -1.29 -4.31 13.05
C ILE A 31 -1.82 -4.33 11.61
N TRP A 32 -2.54 -5.38 11.24
CA TRP A 32 -3.19 -5.50 9.93
C TRP A 32 -4.38 -6.46 9.96
N TYR A 33 -5.19 -6.39 8.90
CA TYR A 33 -6.27 -7.31 8.62
C TYR A 33 -5.98 -8.09 7.34
N ASN A 34 -6.10 -9.42 7.39
CA ASN A 34 -6.00 -10.27 6.20
C ASN A 34 -7.40 -10.65 5.73
N GLY A 35 -7.87 -9.99 4.67
CA GLY A 35 -9.19 -10.23 4.08
C GLY A 35 -9.37 -11.61 3.42
N ASN A 36 -8.29 -12.28 3.02
CA ASN A 36 -8.38 -13.63 2.44
C ASN A 36 -8.76 -14.68 3.49
N ASP A 37 -8.24 -14.52 4.71
CA ASP A 37 -8.46 -15.47 5.82
C ASP A 37 -9.50 -14.97 6.84
N ASP A 38 -10.03 -13.76 6.66
CA ASP A 38 -10.92 -13.06 7.61
C ASP A 38 -10.31 -12.98 9.02
N MET A 39 -9.04 -12.57 9.10
CA MET A 39 -8.26 -12.58 10.35
C MET A 39 -7.62 -11.22 10.64
N TYR A 40 -7.84 -10.71 11.85
CA TYR A 40 -7.00 -9.66 12.42
C TYR A 40 -5.72 -10.24 12.97
N TYR A 41 -4.62 -9.50 12.77
CA TYR A 41 -3.33 -9.73 13.39
C TYR A 41 -3.02 -8.54 14.29
N PHE A 42 -2.73 -8.83 15.56
CA PHE A 42 -2.59 -7.81 16.58
C PHE A 42 -1.50 -8.18 17.58
N VAL A 43 -1.00 -7.19 18.30
CA VAL A 43 -0.03 -7.35 19.38
C VAL A 43 -0.62 -6.84 20.70
N LYS A 44 0.17 -6.94 21.77
CA LYS A 44 -0.23 -6.50 23.11
C LYS A 44 0.47 -5.21 23.51
N ALA A 45 -0.29 -4.33 24.16
CA ALA A 45 0.21 -3.10 24.74
C ALA A 45 -0.03 -3.06 26.25
N ARG A 46 0.95 -2.51 26.98
CA ARG A 46 0.86 -2.25 28.42
C ARG A 46 1.29 -0.82 28.74
N SER A 47 0.71 -0.24 29.78
CA SER A 47 1.15 1.08 30.28
C SER A 47 2.64 1.06 30.63
N ALA A 48 3.37 2.08 30.16
CA ALA A 48 4.79 2.31 30.47
C ALA A 48 5.03 2.65 31.95
N SER A 49 3.96 2.98 32.68
CA SER A 49 4.01 3.18 34.14
C SER A 49 2.95 2.35 34.88
N LYS A 50 3.22 1.98 36.13
CA LYS A 50 2.24 1.37 37.04
C LYS A 50 2.34 2.04 38.39
N LYS A 51 1.25 2.68 38.84
CA LYS A 51 1.18 3.40 40.12
C LYS A 51 2.33 4.43 40.28
N GLY A 52 2.66 5.15 39.20
CA GLY A 52 3.73 6.15 39.18
C GLY A 52 5.14 5.61 38.98
N ILE A 53 5.34 4.29 38.97
CA ILE A 53 6.64 3.66 38.73
C ILE A 53 6.78 3.37 37.24
N ILE A 54 7.84 3.90 36.62
CA ILE A 54 8.20 3.59 35.23
C ILE A 54 8.58 2.11 35.16
N ARG A 55 8.02 1.39 34.19
CA ARG A 55 8.35 0.00 33.95
C ARG A 55 9.53 -0.10 33.00
N ASP A 56 10.36 -1.10 33.22
CA ASP A 56 11.41 -1.44 32.28
C ASP A 56 10.81 -1.87 30.94
N LYS A 57 11.44 -1.41 29.87
CA LYS A 57 11.08 -1.74 28.50
C LYS A 57 11.80 -3.01 28.08
N LEU A 58 11.06 -3.97 27.53
CA LEU A 58 11.64 -5.17 26.95
C LEU A 58 12.37 -4.85 25.64
N PRO A 59 13.39 -5.63 25.23
CA PRO A 59 14.12 -5.39 23.99
C PRO A 59 13.23 -5.37 22.73
N THR A 60 12.13 -6.10 22.78
CA THR A 60 11.13 -6.28 21.72
C THR A 60 10.01 -5.23 21.79
N GLU A 61 10.03 -4.36 22.80
CA GLU A 61 9.02 -3.33 22.99
C GLU A 61 9.46 -1.99 22.41
N ILE A 62 8.47 -1.29 21.86
CA ILE A 62 8.59 0.12 21.49
C ILE A 62 7.78 0.99 22.45
N LEU A 63 8.23 2.22 22.67
CA LEU A 63 7.51 3.21 23.46
C LEU A 63 6.63 4.05 22.52
N ILE A 64 5.33 4.01 22.73
CA ILE A 64 4.38 4.92 22.11
C ILE A 64 4.01 5.98 23.14
N PRO A 65 4.43 7.24 22.98
CA PRO A 65 4.05 8.30 23.90
C PRO A 65 2.57 8.64 23.71
N ALA A 66 1.88 9.03 24.79
CA ALA A 66 0.48 9.43 24.69
C ALA A 66 0.26 10.57 23.68
N SER A 67 1.24 11.46 23.56
CA SER A 67 1.24 12.60 22.62
C SER A 67 1.34 12.21 21.15
N ALA A 68 1.78 10.98 20.84
CA ALA A 68 1.75 10.48 19.46
C ALA A 68 0.34 10.16 19.00
N THR A 69 -0.63 10.16 19.91
CA THR A 69 -2.00 9.79 19.63
C THR A 69 -2.86 11.03 19.90
N ASN A 70 -3.89 11.27 19.07
CA ASN A 70 -4.80 12.39 19.31
C ASN A 70 -5.37 12.32 20.75
N SER A 71 -5.71 13.45 21.38
CA SER A 71 -6.18 13.49 22.78
C SER A 71 -7.40 12.60 23.07
N ASP A 72 -8.05 12.12 22.01
CA ASP A 72 -9.24 11.28 22.00
C ASP A 72 -8.97 9.82 21.58
N SER A 73 -7.71 9.34 21.62
CA SER A 73 -7.29 8.11 20.91
C SER A 73 -6.64 7.02 21.75
N LEU A 74 -6.61 5.80 21.17
CA LEU A 74 -5.65 4.70 21.30
C LEU A 74 -4.90 4.52 22.64
N PHE A 75 -4.03 5.47 22.98
CA PHE A 75 -3.15 5.42 24.15
C PHE A 75 -3.25 6.70 25.00
N PHE A 76 -4.12 6.67 26.03
CA PHE A 76 -4.25 7.77 27.01
C PHE A 76 -3.02 8.00 27.89
N LYS A 77 -2.05 7.07 27.84
CA LYS A 77 -0.80 7.09 28.59
C LYS A 77 0.28 6.51 27.72
N ASP A 78 1.51 6.92 28.00
CA ASP A 78 2.69 6.28 27.46
C ASP A 78 2.59 4.76 27.61
N SER A 79 2.77 4.07 26.50
CA SER A 79 2.50 2.65 26.38
C SER A 79 3.69 1.95 25.76
N LEU A 80 3.94 0.73 26.22
CA LEU A 80 4.94 -0.19 25.69
C LEU A 80 4.21 -1.24 24.87
N LEU A 81 4.57 -1.33 23.59
CA LEU A 81 3.96 -2.25 22.63
C LEU A 81 4.94 -3.39 22.33
N ASP A 82 4.55 -4.63 22.63
CA ASP A 82 5.40 -5.81 22.42
C ASP A 82 5.30 -6.30 20.97
N CYS A 83 6.38 -6.14 20.21
CA CYS A 83 6.46 -6.51 18.80
C CYS A 83 6.93 -7.96 18.59
N SER A 84 6.99 -8.80 19.63
CA SER A 84 7.45 -10.20 19.56
C SER A 84 6.34 -11.23 19.70
N GLN A 85 5.18 -10.87 20.26
CA GLN A 85 4.05 -11.77 20.41
C GLN A 85 2.88 -11.30 19.55
N ILE A 86 2.69 -11.98 18.43
CA ILE A 86 1.58 -11.73 17.52
C ILE A 86 0.41 -12.65 17.88
N PHE A 87 -0.76 -12.07 17.97
CA PHE A 87 -2.03 -12.76 18.10
C PHE A 87 -2.75 -12.68 16.76
N ARG A 88 -3.57 -13.69 16.49
CA ARG A 88 -4.54 -13.65 15.40
C ARG A 88 -5.89 -14.15 15.86
N MET A 89 -6.94 -13.55 15.32
CA MET A 89 -8.33 -13.87 15.65
C MET A 89 -9.21 -13.55 14.45
N ARG A 90 -10.30 -14.31 14.28
CA ARG A 90 -11.28 -14.02 13.22
C ARG A 90 -11.91 -12.65 13.46
N SER A 91 -12.24 -11.93 12.39
CA SER A 91 -12.82 -10.58 12.50
C SER A 91 -14.04 -10.55 13.43
N LYS A 92 -15.01 -11.46 13.19
CA LYS A 92 -16.22 -11.56 14.03
C LYS A 92 -15.93 -11.86 15.50
N ASP A 93 -14.96 -12.72 15.79
CA ASP A 93 -14.60 -13.07 17.17
C ASP A 93 -13.87 -11.92 17.86
N PHE A 94 -13.03 -11.19 17.10
CA PHE A 94 -12.33 -10.01 17.59
C PHE A 94 -13.32 -8.90 17.94
N GLU A 95 -14.26 -8.61 17.05
CA GLU A 95 -15.32 -7.63 17.28
C GLU A 95 -16.18 -7.98 18.51
N LEU A 96 -16.46 -9.26 18.74
CA LEU A 96 -17.20 -9.73 19.92
C LEU A 96 -16.38 -9.63 21.21
N ALA A 97 -15.08 -9.91 21.15
CA ALA A 97 -14.21 -9.88 22.33
C ALA A 97 -13.79 -8.45 22.72
N TYR A 98 -13.61 -7.59 21.74
CA TYR A 98 -12.88 -6.33 21.88
C TYR A 98 -13.68 -5.11 21.40
N GLY A 99 -14.78 -5.29 20.65
CA GLY A 99 -15.68 -4.23 20.19
C GLY A 99 -15.60 -3.98 18.69
N LYS A 100 -16.69 -3.42 18.12
CA LYS A 100 -16.90 -3.24 16.65
C LYS A 100 -16.33 -1.96 16.05
N SER A 101 -15.99 -1.01 16.90
CA SER A 101 -15.55 0.33 16.48
C SER A 101 -14.79 0.91 17.65
N ASN A 102 -13.59 1.44 17.40
CA ASN A 102 -12.68 2.09 18.36
C ASN A 102 -11.55 1.22 18.91
N TYR A 103 -11.33 0.00 18.41
CA TYR A 103 -10.13 -0.74 18.82
C TYR A 103 -8.86 -0.11 18.23
N PRO A 104 -7.73 -0.23 18.95
CA PRO A 104 -6.46 0.26 18.49
C PRO A 104 -5.99 -0.34 17.18
N GLU A 105 -5.72 0.50 16.18
CA GLU A 105 -5.06 0.13 14.93
C GLU A 105 -3.77 0.95 14.76
N ILE A 106 -2.71 0.35 14.24
CA ILE A 106 -1.43 1.06 14.08
C ILE A 106 -1.49 2.15 13.01
N ASP A 107 -2.41 2.04 12.05
CA ASP A 107 -2.60 3.06 11.03
C ASP A 107 -3.06 4.37 11.69
N GLN A 108 -3.85 4.33 12.76
CA GLN A 108 -4.26 5.54 13.48
C GLN A 108 -3.09 6.26 14.18
N LEU A 109 -1.89 5.65 14.24
CA LEU A 109 -0.67 6.31 14.72
C LEU A 109 0.01 7.13 13.61
N PRO A 110 0.87 8.09 13.99
CA PRO A 110 1.74 8.76 13.06
C PRO A 110 2.61 7.77 12.29
N PHE A 111 2.84 8.05 11.01
CA PHE A 111 3.54 7.17 10.07
C PHE A 111 4.87 6.64 10.63
N ASN A 112 5.66 7.49 11.28
CA ASN A 112 6.94 7.08 11.87
C ASN A 112 6.77 5.98 12.94
N TYR A 113 5.75 6.06 13.80
CA TYR A 113 5.44 5.03 14.79
C TYR A 113 4.85 3.78 14.16
N ALA A 114 3.91 3.91 13.23
CA ALA A 114 3.32 2.78 12.52
C ALA A 114 4.41 1.95 11.78
N MET A 115 5.31 2.64 11.07
CA MET A 115 6.44 2.01 10.38
C MET A 115 7.46 1.42 11.35
N GLN A 116 7.70 2.07 12.49
CA GLN A 116 8.58 1.54 13.54
C GLN A 116 8.04 0.22 14.11
N ILE A 117 6.73 0.10 14.33
CA ILE A 117 6.08 -1.14 14.79
C ILE A 117 6.35 -2.27 13.81
N ILE A 118 6.02 -2.08 12.53
CA ILE A 118 6.20 -3.11 11.50
C ILE A 118 7.68 -3.48 11.36
N THR A 119 8.58 -2.51 11.41
CA THR A 119 10.02 -2.74 11.33
C THR A 119 10.53 -3.56 12.52
N GLU A 120 10.06 -3.28 13.74
CA GLU A 120 10.48 -4.04 14.92
C GLU A 120 9.88 -5.45 14.90
N ILE A 121 8.64 -5.63 14.44
CA ILE A 121 8.06 -6.95 14.18
C ILE A 121 8.92 -7.72 13.16
N GLN A 122 9.31 -7.11 12.04
CA GLN A 122 10.14 -7.74 11.02
C GLN A 122 11.53 -8.12 11.57
N LYS A 123 12.12 -7.27 12.41
CA LYS A 123 13.40 -7.55 13.08
C LYS A 123 13.27 -8.72 14.03
N ASN A 124 12.24 -8.76 14.86
CA ASN A 124 11.95 -9.87 15.77
C ASN A 124 11.72 -11.18 15.00
N PHE A 125 10.98 -11.12 13.89
CA PHE A 125 10.78 -12.26 13.00
C PHE A 125 12.09 -12.80 12.43
N LYS A 126 12.97 -11.93 11.90
CA LYS A 126 14.26 -12.32 11.33
C LYS A 126 15.22 -12.91 12.37
N ASN A 127 15.21 -12.37 13.58
CA ASN A 127 16.05 -12.83 14.69
C ASN A 127 15.49 -14.04 15.43
N ASP A 128 14.35 -14.60 14.99
CA ASP A 128 13.65 -15.68 15.68
C ASP A 128 13.32 -15.33 17.14
N HIS A 129 12.91 -14.09 17.39
CA HIS A 129 12.34 -13.64 18.65
C HIS A 129 10.85 -13.34 18.47
N ILE A 130 10.10 -14.34 18.02
CA ILE A 130 8.71 -14.19 17.63
C ILE A 130 7.85 -15.37 18.11
N SER A 131 6.62 -15.07 18.49
CA SER A 131 5.57 -16.06 18.74
C SER A 131 4.29 -15.67 18.02
N LEU A 132 3.51 -16.69 17.63
CA LEU A 132 2.22 -16.54 17.01
C LEU A 132 1.19 -17.34 17.81
N MET A 133 0.14 -16.66 18.24
CA MET A 133 -0.96 -17.24 19.00
C MET A 133 -2.27 -17.06 18.26
N ASN A 134 -3.02 -18.15 18.11
CA ASN A 134 -4.39 -18.09 17.67
C ASN A 134 -5.28 -17.88 18.89
N VAL A 135 -6.20 -16.94 18.82
CA VAL A 135 -7.20 -16.69 19.86
C VAL A 135 -8.57 -16.91 19.25
N ARG A 136 -9.46 -17.59 19.97
CA ARG A 136 -10.82 -17.89 19.48
C ARG A 136 -11.83 -17.84 20.61
N ILE A 137 -13.09 -17.63 20.25
CA ILE A 137 -14.23 -17.83 21.15
C ILE A 137 -14.68 -19.30 21.04
N THR A 138 -14.68 -20.03 22.15
CA THR A 138 -15.10 -21.45 22.18
C THR A 138 -16.52 -21.65 22.70
N GLY A 139 -17.12 -20.62 23.28
CA GLY A 139 -18.47 -20.64 23.80
C GLY A 139 -18.77 -19.41 24.63
N TYR A 140 -19.79 -19.51 25.48
CA TYR A 140 -20.20 -18.46 26.42
C TYR A 140 -20.33 -19.07 27.81
N ASN A 141 -19.95 -18.30 28.83
CA ASN A 141 -20.13 -18.70 30.22
C ASN A 141 -21.59 -18.51 30.67
N ASP A 142 -21.89 -18.87 31.93
CA ASP A 142 -23.24 -18.76 32.50
C ASP A 142 -23.79 -17.32 32.52
N LYS A 143 -22.91 -16.32 32.40
CA LYS A 143 -23.26 -14.89 32.32
C LYS A 143 -23.39 -14.37 30.89
N GLN A 144 -23.34 -15.27 29.89
CA GLN A 144 -23.32 -14.91 28.46
C GLN A 144 -22.09 -14.09 28.04
N GLU A 145 -20.99 -14.17 28.78
CA GLU A 145 -19.72 -13.58 28.37
C GLU A 145 -18.92 -14.59 27.53
N PRO A 146 -18.27 -14.18 26.43
CA PRO A 146 -17.49 -15.07 25.58
C PRO A 146 -16.33 -15.74 26.34
N ILE A 147 -16.18 -17.04 26.12
CA ILE A 147 -15.05 -17.82 26.61
C ILE A 147 -13.95 -17.74 25.55
N ILE A 148 -12.88 -17.01 25.88
CA ILE A 148 -11.75 -16.77 24.99
C ILE A 148 -10.65 -17.77 25.34
N GLU A 149 -10.18 -18.52 24.35
CA GLU A 149 -9.12 -19.52 24.52
C GLU A 149 -7.91 -19.27 23.61
N PRO A 150 -6.68 -19.44 24.16
CA PRO A 150 -5.46 -19.35 23.38
C PRO A 150 -5.07 -20.70 22.78
N GLU A 151 -4.43 -20.64 21.62
CA GLU A 151 -3.75 -21.76 20.99
C GLU A 151 -2.41 -21.27 20.43
N LEU A 152 -1.30 -21.68 21.07
CA LEU A 152 0.04 -21.27 20.64
C LEU A 152 0.43 -21.99 19.34
N LEU A 153 0.55 -21.25 18.24
CA LEU A 153 0.90 -21.80 16.92
C LEU A 153 2.41 -21.95 16.76
N TYR A 154 3.17 -20.99 17.28
CA TYR A 154 4.61 -20.96 17.26
C TYR A 154 5.12 -20.11 18.42
N ALA A 155 6.23 -20.50 19.03
CA ALA A 155 7.04 -19.65 19.87
C ALA A 155 8.49 -20.06 19.74
N SER A 156 9.37 -19.09 19.56
CA SER A 156 10.80 -19.32 19.61
C SER A 156 11.28 -19.49 21.05
N LYS A 157 12.52 -19.97 21.22
CA LYS A 157 13.15 -20.07 22.55
C LYS A 157 13.18 -18.71 23.24
N SER A 158 13.54 -17.65 22.51
CA SER A 158 13.62 -16.30 23.04
C SER A 158 12.27 -15.77 23.50
N SER A 159 11.16 -16.15 22.85
CA SER A 159 9.82 -15.81 23.34
C SER A 159 9.51 -16.40 24.73
N PHE A 160 10.00 -17.60 25.04
CA PHE A 160 9.87 -18.18 26.38
C PHE A 160 10.80 -17.51 27.39
N GLU A 161 12.04 -17.19 26.99
CA GLU A 161 13.04 -16.51 27.82
C GLU A 161 12.60 -15.09 28.22
N GLN A 162 11.93 -14.37 27.32
CA GLN A 162 11.36 -13.04 27.61
C GLN A 162 10.39 -13.05 28.80
N GLU A 163 9.70 -14.17 29.02
CA GLU A 163 8.70 -14.35 30.08
C GLU A 163 9.29 -15.09 31.31
N GLU A 164 10.63 -15.20 31.41
CA GLU A 164 11.31 -15.87 32.52
C GLU A 164 11.00 -15.21 33.87
N GLU A 165 10.96 -13.88 33.95
CA GLU A 165 10.64 -13.19 35.21
C GLU A 165 9.24 -13.56 35.73
N TRP A 166 8.28 -13.68 34.82
CA TRP A 166 6.94 -14.14 35.15
C TRP A 166 6.97 -15.57 35.73
N TRP A 167 7.72 -16.47 35.10
CA TRP A 167 7.89 -17.84 35.57
C TRP A 167 8.54 -17.91 36.96
N GLN A 168 9.64 -17.18 37.17
CA GLN A 168 10.36 -17.14 38.44
C GLN A 168 9.48 -16.62 39.57
N LYS A 169 8.60 -15.66 39.28
CA LYS A 169 7.64 -15.14 40.25
C LYS A 169 6.62 -16.19 40.69
N LEU A 170 6.12 -17.01 39.77
CA LEU A 170 5.20 -18.11 40.12
C LEU A 170 5.85 -19.12 41.07
N ILE A 171 7.11 -19.49 40.79
CA ILE A 171 7.88 -20.42 41.64
C ILE A 171 8.05 -19.83 43.04
N ARG A 172 8.48 -18.57 43.13
CA ARG A 172 8.69 -17.87 44.43
C ARG A 172 7.40 -17.77 45.24
N ASN A 173 6.26 -17.58 44.57
CA ASN A 173 4.95 -17.47 45.20
C ASN A 173 4.27 -18.83 45.47
N ASN A 174 4.89 -19.94 45.04
CA ASN A 174 4.34 -21.29 45.13
C ASN A 174 2.94 -21.44 44.47
N GLU A 175 2.76 -20.82 43.31
CA GLU A 175 1.49 -20.85 42.53
C GLU A 175 1.34 -22.17 41.76
N THR A 176 1.31 -23.31 42.47
CA THR A 176 1.38 -24.67 41.90
C THR A 176 0.33 -24.95 40.84
N GLU A 177 -0.90 -24.45 41.01
CA GLU A 177 -1.98 -24.66 40.04
C GLU A 177 -1.70 -23.97 38.70
N THR A 178 -1.26 -22.70 38.74
CA THR A 178 -0.88 -21.93 37.56
C THR A 178 0.30 -22.57 36.83
N ILE A 179 1.31 -23.03 37.58
CA ILE A 179 2.48 -23.73 37.04
C ILE A 179 2.05 -25.01 36.32
N ASN A 180 1.17 -25.83 36.93
CA ASN A 180 0.67 -27.06 36.32
C ASN A 180 -0.11 -26.79 35.02
N LYS A 181 -0.97 -25.76 35.00
CA LYS A 181 -1.71 -25.34 33.81
C LYS A 181 -0.78 -24.89 32.68
N ALA A 182 0.22 -24.06 33.00
CA ALA A 182 1.20 -23.59 32.02
C ALA A 182 2.06 -24.74 31.46
N ASN A 183 2.52 -25.65 32.32
CA ASN A 183 3.27 -26.83 31.89
C ASN A 183 2.44 -27.73 30.95
N ALA A 184 1.16 -27.95 31.27
CA ALA A 184 0.26 -28.73 30.41
C ALA A 184 0.05 -28.06 29.04
N PHE A 185 -0.08 -26.73 29.02
CA PHE A 185 -0.22 -25.95 27.78
C PHE A 185 1.03 -26.08 26.89
N VAL A 186 2.22 -25.90 27.46
CA VAL A 186 3.50 -26.04 26.74
C VAL A 186 3.75 -27.48 26.27
N ALA A 187 3.40 -28.47 27.08
CA ALA A 187 3.51 -29.88 26.69
C ALA A 187 2.64 -30.20 25.47
N ASN A 188 1.39 -29.69 25.43
CA ASN A 188 0.51 -29.85 24.27
C ASN A 188 1.10 -29.17 23.02
N TYR A 189 1.64 -27.96 23.15
CA TYR A 189 2.34 -27.29 22.05
C TYR A 189 3.46 -28.16 21.45
N HIS A 190 4.35 -28.72 22.29
CA HIS A 190 5.45 -29.56 21.80
C HIS A 190 5.00 -30.88 21.16
N GLN A 191 3.84 -31.43 21.56
CA GLN A 191 3.30 -32.66 20.96
C GLN A 191 2.78 -32.45 19.52
N THR A 192 2.32 -31.25 19.19
CA THR A 192 1.64 -30.96 17.91
C THR A 192 2.57 -30.74 16.70
N LYS A 193 3.89 -30.97 16.84
CA LYS A 193 4.92 -30.83 15.78
C LYS A 193 4.81 -29.53 14.95
N ARG A 194 4.46 -28.43 15.60
CA ARG A 194 4.34 -27.12 14.92
C ARG A 194 5.72 -26.62 14.51
N THR A 195 5.83 -26.15 13.28
CA THR A 195 7.08 -25.62 12.71
C THR A 195 6.93 -24.15 12.37
N ARG A 196 8.05 -23.51 12.04
CA ARG A 196 8.11 -22.11 11.59
C ARG A 196 7.20 -21.80 10.40
N VAL A 197 6.76 -22.81 9.63
CA VAL A 197 5.78 -22.68 8.53
C VAL A 197 4.48 -22.00 9.00
N LYS A 198 4.12 -22.12 10.29
CA LYS A 198 2.96 -21.41 10.85
C LYS A 198 3.09 -19.89 10.81
N LEU A 199 4.30 -19.35 10.64
CA LEU A 199 4.58 -17.93 10.53
C LEU A 199 4.48 -17.39 9.09
N ASN A 200 4.26 -18.20 8.06
CA ASN A 200 4.13 -17.70 6.69
C ASN A 200 3.11 -16.56 6.53
N PRO A 201 1.92 -16.60 7.18
CA PRO A 201 0.98 -15.48 7.11
C PRO A 201 1.50 -14.20 7.80
N VAL A 202 2.38 -14.33 8.79
CA VAL A 202 3.02 -13.19 9.44
C VAL A 202 4.05 -12.56 8.51
N ASP A 203 4.86 -13.37 7.84
CA ASP A 203 5.87 -12.91 6.87
C ASP A 203 5.21 -12.09 5.75
N ALA A 204 4.17 -12.66 5.12
CA ALA A 204 3.39 -11.97 4.10
C ALA A 204 2.69 -10.72 4.64
N GLY A 205 2.12 -10.80 5.85
CA GLY A 205 1.43 -9.68 6.49
C GLY A 205 2.35 -8.48 6.79
N ILE A 206 3.60 -8.72 7.16
CA ILE A 206 4.61 -7.67 7.38
C ILE A 206 4.85 -6.89 6.09
N ASP A 207 5.04 -7.58 4.97
CA ASP A 207 5.34 -6.95 3.69
C ASP A 207 4.11 -6.17 3.17
N ILE A 208 2.92 -6.75 3.25
CA ILE A 208 1.66 -6.10 2.86
C ILE A 208 1.39 -4.85 3.70
N ALA A 209 1.44 -4.96 5.03
CA ALA A 209 1.16 -3.82 5.92
C ALA A 209 2.15 -2.67 5.69
N LYS A 210 3.41 -2.99 5.39
CA LYS A 210 4.42 -1.99 5.05
C LYS A 210 4.10 -1.30 3.72
N GLU A 211 3.73 -2.08 2.70
CA GLU A 211 3.39 -1.56 1.38
C GLU A 211 2.15 -0.67 1.44
N GLU A 212 1.08 -1.10 2.10
CA GLU A 212 -0.14 -0.32 2.29
C GLU A 212 0.14 1.02 2.98
N LEU A 213 0.90 1.04 4.09
CA LEU A 213 1.28 2.29 4.74
C LEU A 213 2.10 3.22 3.83
N MET A 214 3.02 2.67 3.03
CA MET A 214 3.82 3.47 2.10
C MET A 214 2.95 4.04 0.97
N VAL A 215 2.07 3.22 0.39
CA VAL A 215 1.16 3.65 -0.67
C VAL A 215 0.25 4.77 -0.18
N ASP A 216 -0.44 4.55 0.95
CA ASP A 216 -1.46 5.47 1.43
C ASP A 216 -0.88 6.76 1.98
N ARG A 217 0.29 6.71 2.64
CA ARG A 217 0.85 7.87 3.36
C ARG A 217 2.00 8.57 2.66
N ILE A 218 2.71 7.89 1.78
CA ILE A 218 3.86 8.46 1.07
C ILE A 218 3.51 8.66 -0.39
N TYR A 219 3.21 7.58 -1.12
CA TYR A 219 3.13 7.63 -2.57
C TYR A 219 1.89 8.37 -3.07
N THR A 220 0.70 8.06 -2.55
CA THR A 220 -0.54 8.72 -2.97
C THR A 220 -0.52 10.24 -2.69
N PRO A 221 -0.09 10.73 -1.51
CA PRO A 221 0.03 12.16 -1.26
C PRO A 221 1.04 12.87 -2.16
N ILE A 222 2.23 12.29 -2.39
CA ILE A 222 3.20 12.84 -3.33
C ILE A 222 2.59 12.95 -4.73
N TYR A 223 1.91 11.89 -5.18
CA TYR A 223 1.29 11.84 -6.49
C TYR A 223 0.21 12.92 -6.68
N HIS A 224 -0.69 13.08 -5.70
CA HIS A 224 -1.69 14.13 -5.72
C HIS A 224 -1.05 15.52 -5.70
N TYR A 225 -0.05 15.74 -4.85
CA TYR A 225 0.64 17.03 -4.77
C TYR A 225 1.34 17.40 -6.08
N MET A 226 2.08 16.48 -6.68
CA MET A 226 2.77 16.71 -7.95
C MET A 226 1.80 17.05 -9.08
N TYR A 227 0.66 16.35 -9.10
CA TYR A 227 -0.38 16.53 -10.12
C TYR A 227 -1.16 17.83 -9.94
N ASP A 228 -1.69 18.08 -8.74
CA ASP A 228 -2.49 19.28 -8.43
C ASP A 228 -1.67 20.57 -8.63
N LYS A 229 -0.34 20.46 -8.55
CA LYS A 229 0.60 21.55 -8.80
C LYS A 229 1.22 21.54 -10.18
N GLU A 230 0.92 20.56 -11.03
CA GLU A 230 1.43 20.41 -12.40
C GLU A 230 2.97 20.53 -12.45
N LEU A 231 3.68 19.98 -11.47
CA LEU A 231 5.12 20.25 -11.30
C LEU A 231 5.94 19.78 -12.51
N LEU A 232 5.59 18.63 -13.07
CA LEU A 232 6.28 18.09 -14.24
C LEU A 232 6.03 18.94 -15.49
N ASP A 233 4.80 19.43 -15.70
CA ASP A 233 4.46 20.30 -16.83
C ASP A 233 5.13 21.68 -16.73
N LYS A 234 5.38 22.13 -15.50
CA LYS A 234 6.16 23.34 -15.21
C LYS A 234 7.67 23.14 -15.33
N GLY A 235 8.13 21.93 -15.67
CA GLY A 235 9.53 21.62 -15.93
C GLY A 235 10.37 21.41 -14.67
N TYR A 236 9.76 21.18 -13.51
CA TYR A 236 10.50 20.87 -12.29
C TYR A 236 11.22 19.53 -12.42
N ASN A 237 12.51 19.52 -12.05
CA ASN A 237 13.29 18.30 -11.96
C ASN A 237 13.10 17.62 -10.60
N VAL A 238 13.58 16.38 -10.43
CA VAL A 238 13.28 15.63 -9.20
C VAL A 238 13.92 16.16 -7.94
N VAL A 239 15.09 16.82 -8.02
CA VAL A 239 15.66 17.44 -6.83
C VAL A 239 14.71 18.55 -6.33
N GLU A 240 14.19 19.35 -7.25
CA GLU A 240 13.24 20.42 -6.92
C GLU A 240 11.91 19.86 -6.41
N ILE A 241 11.41 18.76 -6.99
CA ILE A 241 10.19 18.09 -6.54
C ILE A 241 10.37 17.49 -5.14
N ILE A 242 11.51 16.85 -4.86
CA ILE A 242 11.81 16.31 -3.54
C ILE A 242 11.83 17.44 -2.50
N ASP A 243 12.45 18.57 -2.81
CA ASP A 243 12.52 19.70 -1.88
C ASP A 243 11.12 20.28 -1.60
N LEU A 244 10.27 20.38 -2.62
CA LEU A 244 8.87 20.78 -2.47
C LEU A 244 8.07 19.78 -1.62
N VAL A 245 8.18 18.48 -1.91
CA VAL A 245 7.50 17.40 -1.17
C VAL A 245 7.94 17.39 0.29
N LYS A 246 9.25 17.50 0.57
CA LYS A 246 9.77 17.58 1.94
C LYS A 246 9.17 18.76 2.69
N LYS A 247 9.12 19.92 2.04
CA LYS A 247 8.65 21.16 2.64
C LYS A 247 7.14 21.17 2.87
N ASP A 248 6.37 20.71 1.90
CA ASP A 248 4.92 20.93 1.85
C ASP A 248 4.11 19.71 2.33
N ILE A 249 4.68 18.49 2.29
CA ILE A 249 4.00 17.26 2.72
C ILE A 249 4.61 16.71 4.01
N PHE A 250 5.94 16.53 4.03
CA PHE A 250 6.60 15.78 5.11
C PHE A 250 7.19 16.65 6.23
N ASN A 251 7.03 17.97 6.17
CA ASN A 251 7.45 18.87 7.23
C ASN A 251 6.40 18.93 8.36
N THR A 252 6.03 17.77 8.88
CA THR A 252 5.04 17.58 9.94
C THR A 252 5.52 16.54 10.94
N GLU A 253 4.96 16.52 12.15
CA GLU A 253 5.30 15.52 13.18
C GLU A 253 4.93 14.09 12.73
N GLU A 254 3.95 13.94 11.83
CA GLU A 254 3.52 12.66 11.21
C GLU A 254 4.70 11.88 10.60
N PHE A 255 5.58 12.60 9.90
CA PHE A 255 6.69 12.03 9.13
C PHE A 255 8.05 12.35 9.76
N LYS A 256 8.08 12.59 11.07
CA LYS A 256 9.31 12.86 11.78
C LYS A 256 10.35 11.75 11.54
N ASP A 257 11.57 12.18 11.24
CA ASP A 257 12.72 11.32 10.90
C ASP A 257 12.59 10.53 9.58
N TYR A 258 11.45 10.59 8.89
CA TYR A 258 11.31 10.00 7.55
C TYR A 258 12.12 10.81 6.54
N LYS A 259 12.85 10.09 5.68
CA LYS A 259 13.64 10.66 4.60
C LYS A 259 13.00 10.30 3.28
N VAL A 260 12.61 11.32 2.52
CA VAL A 260 12.18 11.14 1.13
C VAL A 260 13.39 10.76 0.29
N PHE A 261 13.29 9.64 -0.40
CA PHE A 261 14.30 9.19 -1.35
C PHE A 261 13.84 9.48 -2.79
N ASP A 262 14.79 9.61 -3.70
CA ASP A 262 14.52 9.71 -5.13
C ASP A 262 13.64 8.56 -5.62
N ALA A 263 13.79 7.36 -5.07
CA ALA A 263 12.95 6.21 -5.40
C ALA A 263 11.50 6.37 -4.95
N ASP A 264 11.19 7.21 -3.96
CA ASP A 264 9.80 7.46 -3.55
C ASP A 264 9.11 8.39 -4.55
N VAL A 265 9.85 9.36 -5.12
CA VAL A 265 9.35 10.26 -6.17
C VAL A 265 9.42 9.59 -7.53
N TRP A 266 10.60 9.15 -7.99
CA TRP A 266 10.72 8.48 -9.28
C TRP A 266 10.08 7.10 -9.30
N GLY A 267 10.09 6.32 -8.21
CA GLY A 267 9.43 5.01 -8.16
C GLY A 267 7.91 5.11 -8.10
N SER A 268 7.35 6.21 -7.58
CA SER A 268 5.92 6.52 -7.76
C SER A 268 5.62 7.04 -9.17
N LEU A 269 6.62 7.60 -9.86
CA LEU A 269 6.53 8.06 -11.26
C LEU A 269 7.06 7.04 -12.27
N THR A 270 7.53 5.86 -11.86
CA THR A 270 8.25 4.98 -12.79
C THR A 270 7.27 4.45 -13.80
N LEU A 271 7.24 5.05 -14.99
CA LEU A 271 8.16 4.71 -16.07
C LEU A 271 8.52 5.97 -16.89
N PRO A 272 9.78 6.13 -17.37
CA PRO A 272 10.01 6.85 -18.62
C PRO A 272 9.13 6.18 -19.68
N TRP A 273 8.28 6.95 -20.34
CA TRP A 273 7.32 6.43 -21.32
C TRP A 273 8.00 5.46 -22.30
N GLY A 274 7.54 4.20 -22.35
CA GLY A 274 8.05 3.16 -23.25
C GLY A 274 9.14 2.22 -22.70
N LYS A 275 9.54 2.29 -21.41
CA LYS A 275 10.43 1.28 -20.78
C LYS A 275 9.68 0.37 -19.82
N ARG A 276 9.18 -0.78 -20.29
CA ARG A 276 8.57 -1.81 -19.42
C ARG A 276 9.55 -2.27 -18.32
N ARG A 277 9.13 -2.23 -17.05
CA ARG A 277 9.61 -3.23 -16.09
C ARG A 277 9.02 -4.57 -16.52
N THR A 278 9.83 -5.63 -16.50
CA THR A 278 9.44 -7.00 -16.89
C THR A 278 8.34 -7.63 -16.02
N SER A 279 7.69 -6.86 -15.13
CA SER A 279 6.76 -7.35 -14.11
C SER A 279 5.42 -6.62 -14.04
N LEU A 280 5.21 -5.51 -14.77
CA LEU A 280 3.92 -4.81 -14.79
C LEU A 280 3.17 -5.13 -16.08
N ASN A 281 1.88 -5.41 -15.97
CA ASN A 281 1.00 -5.58 -17.13
C ASN A 281 0.49 -4.21 -17.63
N PHE A 282 -0.11 -4.19 -18.82
CA PHE A 282 -0.57 -2.96 -19.46
C PHE A 282 -1.61 -2.22 -18.62
N VAL A 283 -2.46 -2.93 -17.87
CA VAL A 283 -3.49 -2.33 -17.01
C VAL A 283 -2.90 -1.60 -15.81
N GLU A 284 -1.88 -2.18 -15.20
CA GLU A 284 -1.15 -1.59 -14.08
C GLU A 284 -0.38 -0.35 -14.54
N GLU A 285 0.31 -0.46 -15.68
CA GLU A 285 1.00 0.68 -16.29
C GLU A 285 0.00 1.78 -16.70
N TYR A 286 -1.14 1.41 -17.26
CA TYR A 286 -2.20 2.34 -17.62
C TYR A 286 -2.78 3.02 -16.39
N ARG A 287 -3.19 2.31 -15.33
CA ARG A 287 -3.73 2.92 -14.11
C ARG A 287 -2.78 3.90 -13.44
N ILE A 288 -1.48 3.63 -13.48
CA ILE A 288 -0.46 4.50 -12.90
C ILE A 288 -0.26 5.77 -13.76
N ASN A 289 -0.37 5.66 -15.09
CA ASN A 289 -0.01 6.73 -16.03
C ASN A 289 -1.21 7.49 -16.65
N SER A 290 -2.39 6.87 -16.77
CA SER A 290 -3.52 7.36 -17.58
C SER A 290 -4.18 8.59 -17.02
N ASP A 291 -4.06 8.80 -15.71
CA ASP A 291 -4.82 9.86 -15.07
C ASP A 291 -4.05 11.18 -15.04
N LYS A 292 -2.71 11.18 -15.20
CA LYS A 292 -1.88 12.27 -14.61
C LYS A 292 -0.66 12.79 -15.38
N LEU A 293 -0.47 12.51 -16.69
CA LEU A 293 0.67 13.04 -17.47
C LEU A 293 0.33 13.46 -18.92
N ASN A 294 -0.79 14.17 -19.12
CA ASN A 294 -1.33 14.49 -20.45
C ASN A 294 -0.30 15.06 -21.43
N LYS A 295 0.58 15.98 -20.99
CA LYS A 295 1.57 16.58 -21.89
C LYS A 295 2.74 15.65 -22.22
N ILE A 296 3.21 14.85 -21.27
CA ILE A 296 4.30 13.88 -21.51
C ILE A 296 3.80 12.76 -22.43
N GLN A 297 2.56 12.30 -22.23
CA GLN A 297 1.85 11.35 -23.08
C GLN A 297 1.74 11.84 -24.53
N GLN A 298 1.23 13.06 -24.70
CA GLN A 298 1.14 13.70 -26.01
C GLN A 298 2.52 13.91 -26.63
N ASN A 299 3.49 14.40 -25.86
CA ASN A 299 4.84 14.64 -26.36
C ASN A 299 5.50 13.34 -26.80
N HIS A 300 5.34 12.24 -26.06
CA HIS A 300 5.84 10.94 -26.49
C HIS A 300 5.11 10.46 -27.74
N PHE A 301 3.78 10.56 -27.78
CA PHE A 301 2.99 10.18 -28.93
C PHE A 301 3.48 10.92 -30.18
N PHE A 302 3.45 12.24 -30.14
CA PHE A 302 3.85 13.07 -31.26
C PHE A 302 5.33 12.93 -31.59
N PHE A 303 6.24 12.79 -30.63
CA PHE A 303 7.66 12.53 -30.90
C PHE A 303 7.88 11.28 -31.75
N ASN A 304 7.07 10.24 -31.57
CA ASN A 304 7.20 8.98 -32.32
C ASN A 304 6.34 8.92 -33.59
N VAL A 305 5.46 9.89 -33.83
CA VAL A 305 4.69 10.02 -35.08
C VAL A 305 5.46 10.92 -36.04
N LYS A 306 5.86 10.38 -37.20
CA LYS A 306 6.53 11.17 -38.25
C LYS A 306 5.55 12.12 -38.93
N ASP A 307 6.07 13.16 -39.58
CA ASP A 307 5.26 14.19 -40.24
C ASP A 307 4.27 13.64 -41.27
N ASN A 308 4.69 12.67 -42.09
CA ASN A 308 3.82 12.00 -43.05
C ASN A 308 2.75 11.12 -42.36
N GLU A 309 3.13 10.46 -41.26
CA GLU A 309 2.23 9.63 -40.45
C GLU A 309 1.21 10.48 -39.66
N LEU A 310 1.56 11.72 -39.30
CA LEU A 310 0.70 12.65 -38.56
C LEU A 310 -0.49 13.15 -39.40
N LEU A 311 -0.26 13.39 -40.69
CA LEU A 311 -1.32 13.74 -41.64
C LEU A 311 -2.27 12.56 -41.88
N GLU A 312 -1.72 11.35 -41.97
CA GLU A 312 -2.51 10.11 -42.08
C GLU A 312 -3.29 9.83 -40.79
N PHE A 313 -2.67 10.09 -39.63
CA PHE A 313 -3.30 9.96 -38.32
C PHE A 313 -4.52 10.86 -38.20
N LYS A 314 -4.39 12.15 -38.57
CA LYS A 314 -5.52 13.08 -38.53
C LYS A 314 -6.71 12.57 -39.35
N LYS A 315 -6.46 12.11 -40.58
CA LYS A 315 -7.50 11.53 -41.45
C LYS A 315 -8.11 10.27 -40.85
N ALA A 316 -7.30 9.40 -40.27
CA ALA A 316 -7.77 8.18 -39.62
C ALA A 316 -8.62 8.50 -38.37
N TYR A 317 -8.23 9.52 -37.60
CA TYR A 317 -8.94 9.98 -36.41
C TYR A 317 -10.30 10.60 -36.75
N GLU A 318 -10.36 11.45 -37.79
CA GLU A 318 -11.60 12.08 -38.25
C GLU A 318 -12.59 11.08 -38.88
N ASN A 319 -12.08 10.02 -39.52
CA ASN A 319 -12.90 8.98 -40.14
C ASN A 319 -13.20 7.79 -39.20
N GLU A 320 -12.82 7.89 -37.93
CA GLU A 320 -12.98 6.80 -36.93
C GLU A 320 -12.37 5.45 -37.38
N SER A 321 -11.30 5.50 -38.17
CA SER A 321 -10.62 4.34 -38.77
C SER A 321 -9.20 4.20 -38.26
N LEU A 322 -9.04 4.15 -36.93
CA LEU A 322 -7.74 4.26 -36.26
C LEU A 322 -6.96 2.94 -36.26
N THR A 323 -7.62 1.79 -36.31
CA THR A 323 -6.97 0.48 -36.20
C THR A 323 -5.90 0.27 -37.26
N GLU A 324 -6.22 0.52 -38.54
CA GLU A 324 -5.28 0.33 -39.64
C GLU A 324 -4.06 1.26 -39.52
N TRP A 325 -4.26 2.48 -39.02
CA TRP A 325 -3.16 3.42 -38.78
C TRP A 325 -2.28 2.93 -37.63
N ILE A 326 -2.87 2.54 -36.50
CA ILE A 326 -2.13 2.06 -35.33
C ILE A 326 -1.29 0.82 -35.68
N ASP A 327 -1.84 -0.12 -36.45
CA ASP A 327 -1.14 -1.35 -36.86
C ASP A 327 0.11 -1.07 -37.72
N LYS A 328 0.14 0.04 -38.46
CA LYS A 328 1.28 0.49 -39.26
C LYS A 328 2.21 1.44 -38.50
N SER A 329 1.79 1.91 -37.33
CA SER A 329 2.51 2.90 -36.52
C SER A 329 3.53 2.27 -35.56
N TYR A 330 4.30 3.16 -34.91
CA TYR A 330 5.16 2.82 -33.77
C TYR A 330 4.41 2.09 -32.63
N PHE A 331 3.10 2.35 -32.47
CA PHE A 331 2.30 1.88 -31.33
C PHE A 331 1.68 0.49 -31.52
N SER A 332 1.91 -0.18 -32.66
CA SER A 332 1.25 -1.44 -33.02
C SER A 332 1.42 -2.56 -31.97
N ASN A 333 2.61 -2.71 -31.39
CA ASN A 333 2.86 -3.74 -30.38
C ASN A 333 2.20 -3.41 -29.04
N GLU A 334 2.21 -2.14 -28.64
CA GLU A 334 1.54 -1.68 -27.42
C GLU A 334 0.02 -1.85 -27.54
N PHE A 335 -0.55 -1.53 -28.71
CA PHE A 335 -1.96 -1.73 -28.98
C PHE A 335 -2.38 -3.21 -28.96
N LYS A 336 -1.53 -4.12 -29.49
CA LYS A 336 -1.77 -5.57 -29.43
C LYS A 336 -1.81 -6.10 -28.01
N ASP A 337 -0.99 -5.56 -27.11
CA ASP A 337 -0.98 -5.96 -25.71
C ASP A 337 -2.18 -5.37 -24.95
N CYS A 338 -2.50 -4.09 -25.18
CA CYS A 338 -3.73 -3.44 -24.69
C CYS A 338 -4.99 -4.27 -25.01
N LYS A 339 -5.11 -4.70 -26.28
CA LYS A 339 -6.23 -5.50 -26.77
C LYS A 339 -6.38 -6.84 -26.03
N LYS A 340 -5.28 -7.51 -25.70
CA LYS A 340 -5.31 -8.82 -25.02
C LYS A 340 -5.74 -8.70 -23.56
N GLU A 341 -5.39 -7.60 -22.91
CA GLU A 341 -5.52 -7.47 -21.46
C GLU A 341 -6.84 -6.82 -21.02
N ILE A 342 -7.39 -5.87 -21.79
CA ILE A 342 -8.51 -5.04 -21.31
C ILE A 342 -9.85 -5.34 -22.00
N PHE A 343 -9.84 -5.70 -23.30
CA PHE A 343 -11.05 -5.62 -24.12
C PHE A 343 -11.30 -6.87 -24.97
N ALA A 344 -11.41 -8.04 -24.34
CA ALA A 344 -11.62 -9.31 -25.04
C ALA A 344 -12.90 -9.36 -25.90
N SER A 345 -13.87 -8.47 -25.69
CA SER A 345 -15.19 -8.49 -26.34
C SER A 345 -15.66 -7.18 -26.98
N SER A 346 -14.83 -6.14 -27.06
CA SER A 346 -15.23 -4.84 -27.64
C SER A 346 -14.88 -4.72 -29.14
N PRO A 347 -15.62 -3.92 -29.94
CA PRO A 347 -15.26 -3.61 -31.32
C PRO A 347 -13.86 -2.99 -31.42
N ILE A 348 -13.07 -3.42 -32.41
CA ILE A 348 -11.64 -3.05 -32.48
C ILE A 348 -11.39 -1.56 -32.66
N GLU A 349 -12.26 -0.86 -33.39
CA GLU A 349 -12.15 0.59 -33.57
C GLU A 349 -12.49 1.38 -32.31
N GLU A 350 -13.41 0.88 -31.47
CA GLU A 350 -13.67 1.49 -30.17
C GLU A 350 -12.45 1.33 -29.24
N ILE A 351 -11.79 0.17 -29.28
CA ILE A 351 -10.55 -0.07 -28.55
C ILE A 351 -9.43 0.85 -29.08
N ALA A 352 -9.32 1.03 -30.39
CA ALA A 352 -8.35 1.93 -31.02
C ALA A 352 -8.58 3.40 -30.63
N ALA A 353 -9.83 3.86 -30.67
CA ALA A 353 -10.20 5.20 -30.25
C ALA A 353 -9.94 5.42 -28.76
N TRP A 354 -10.32 4.46 -27.91
CA TRP A 354 -10.03 4.52 -26.48
C TRP A 354 -8.53 4.52 -26.21
N PHE A 355 -7.76 3.67 -26.90
CA PHE A 355 -6.31 3.61 -26.77
C PHE A 355 -5.69 4.97 -27.09
N ILE A 356 -6.03 5.60 -28.21
CA ILE A 356 -5.48 6.93 -28.54
C ILE A 356 -5.92 8.01 -27.53
N LYS A 357 -7.21 8.05 -27.17
CA LYS A 357 -7.76 9.07 -26.27
C LYS A 357 -7.23 8.93 -24.85
N ALA A 358 -7.27 7.72 -24.31
CA ALA A 358 -7.00 7.46 -22.91
C ALA A 358 -5.52 7.14 -22.64
N ARG A 359 -4.82 6.51 -23.59
CA ARG A 359 -3.37 6.22 -23.43
C ARG A 359 -2.51 7.43 -23.74
N TYR A 360 -2.83 8.20 -24.78
CA TYR A 360 -1.98 9.32 -25.24
C TYR A 360 -2.62 10.70 -25.05
N CYS A 361 -3.80 10.78 -24.44
CA CYS A 361 -4.50 12.04 -24.14
C CYS A 361 -4.74 12.90 -25.39
N VAL A 362 -4.97 12.24 -26.54
CA VAL A 362 -5.38 12.90 -27.79
C VAL A 362 -6.90 12.80 -27.89
N GLU A 363 -7.57 13.66 -27.13
CA GLU A 363 -9.03 13.61 -26.90
C GLU A 363 -9.85 14.09 -28.09
N ASN A 364 -9.28 14.97 -28.93
CA ASN A 364 -9.96 15.60 -30.04
C ASN A 364 -8.96 16.05 -31.12
N THR A 365 -9.51 16.53 -32.24
CA THR A 365 -8.73 16.98 -33.39
C THR A 365 -7.96 18.29 -33.15
N SER A 366 -8.36 19.13 -32.17
CA SER A 366 -7.66 20.40 -31.92
C SER A 366 -6.23 20.17 -31.43
N ILE A 367 -6.00 19.13 -30.63
CA ILE A 367 -4.66 18.72 -30.17
C ILE A 367 -3.78 18.32 -31.37
N ILE A 368 -4.37 17.64 -32.35
CA ILE A 368 -3.67 17.22 -33.58
C ILE A 368 -3.35 18.44 -34.45
N ASP A 369 -4.29 19.38 -34.54
CA ASP A 369 -4.13 20.62 -35.31
C ASP A 369 -3.03 21.51 -34.75
N GLU A 370 -2.97 21.68 -33.42
CA GLU A 370 -1.90 22.40 -32.75
C GLU A 370 -0.52 21.80 -33.05
N GLU A 371 -0.42 20.47 -33.11
CA GLU A 371 0.85 19.80 -33.43
C GLU A 371 1.22 19.94 -34.91
N LEU A 372 0.23 19.82 -35.82
CA LEU A 372 0.43 20.07 -37.25
C LEU A 372 0.88 21.52 -37.51
N GLU A 373 0.37 22.49 -36.74
CA GLU A 373 0.80 23.89 -36.79
C GLU A 373 2.25 24.04 -36.32
N LYS A 374 2.58 23.48 -35.16
CA LYS A 374 3.96 23.50 -34.61
C LYS A 374 4.99 22.94 -35.59
N ARG A 375 4.60 21.93 -36.39
CA ARG A 375 5.47 21.28 -37.39
C ARG A 375 5.42 21.90 -38.78
N ASN A 376 4.63 22.96 -38.99
CA ASN A 376 4.41 23.61 -40.29
C ASN A 376 3.80 22.69 -41.37
N LEU A 377 2.91 21.76 -40.98
CA LEU A 377 2.31 20.76 -41.88
C LEU A 377 0.89 21.10 -42.34
N LEU A 378 0.20 22.04 -41.68
CA LEU A 378 -1.17 22.46 -42.01
C LEU A 378 -1.38 22.90 -43.47
N ASN A 379 -0.34 23.46 -44.11
CA ASN A 379 -0.43 24.04 -45.46
C ASN A 379 0.01 23.09 -46.60
N GLN A 380 0.34 21.82 -46.32
CA GLN A 380 0.81 20.90 -47.36
C GLN A 380 -0.34 20.23 -48.16
N ASN A 381 -1.59 20.37 -47.74
CA ASN A 381 -2.75 19.78 -48.44
C ASN A 381 -3.26 20.57 -49.67
N SER A 382 -2.61 21.66 -50.08
CA SER A 382 -3.09 22.53 -51.17
C SER A 382 -2.17 22.65 -52.40
N GLN A 383 -1.16 21.79 -52.58
CA GLN A 383 -0.38 21.76 -53.83
C GLN A 383 -0.58 20.44 -54.58
N GLU A 384 -1.56 20.43 -55.49
CA GLU A 384 -1.62 19.45 -56.58
C GLU A 384 -0.38 19.61 -57.51
N PRO A 385 0.17 18.51 -58.07
CA PRO A 385 1.31 18.60 -58.97
C PRO A 385 0.91 19.26 -60.29
N LYS A 386 1.58 20.34 -60.68
CA LYS A 386 1.47 20.93 -62.02
C LYS A 386 1.80 19.86 -63.08
N GLN A 387 0.78 19.42 -63.81
CA GLN A 387 0.94 18.63 -65.04
C GLN A 387 1.83 19.39 -66.03
N GLN A 388 2.92 18.76 -66.46
CA GLN A 388 3.72 19.18 -67.60
C GLN A 388 2.87 19.05 -68.89
N ILE A 389 2.40 20.18 -69.42
CA ILE A 389 1.86 20.22 -70.78
C ILE A 389 3.04 20.27 -71.75
N GLN A 390 3.33 19.11 -72.32
CA GLN A 390 4.26 18.91 -73.43
C GLN A 390 3.65 19.52 -74.72
N LYS A 391 4.04 20.75 -75.08
CA LYS A 391 3.71 21.31 -76.41
C LYS A 391 4.61 20.68 -77.48
N ARG A 392 4.07 19.67 -78.17
CA ARG A 392 4.55 19.23 -79.49
C ARG A 392 4.47 20.42 -80.47
N ARG A 393 5.62 20.87 -80.99
CA ARG A 393 5.68 21.68 -82.22
C ARG A 393 5.70 20.72 -83.40
N THR A 394 4.60 20.67 -84.13
CA THR A 394 4.53 20.16 -85.51
C THR A 394 5.05 21.25 -86.43
N MET A 395 6.17 21.02 -87.12
CA MET A 395 6.54 21.74 -88.34
C MET A 395 6.14 20.89 -89.54
N ARG A 396 5.32 21.46 -90.43
CA ARG A 396 5.17 21.06 -91.83
C ARG A 396 4.94 22.32 -92.66
N MET A 397 6.02 22.91 -93.17
CA MET A 397 6.41 22.98 -94.58
C MET A 397 7.63 23.89 -94.67
#